data_AF-A0AAE4SDA3-F1
#
_entry.id   AF-A0AAE4SDA3-F1
#
_cell.length_a   1.000
_cell.length_b   1.000
_cell.length_c   1.000
_cell.angle_alpha   90.00
_cell.angle_beta   90.00
_cell.angle_gamma   90.00
#
_symmetry.space_group_name_H-M   'P 1'
#
loop_
_entity.id
_entity.type
_entity.pdbx_description
1 polymer ?
#
loop_
_entity_poly.entity_id
_entity_poly.type
_entity_poly.pdbx_seq_one_letter_code
_entity_poly.pdbx_strand_id
1 'polypeptide(L)'
;MVEFTLINLYIGIGIFAYIAILYLTYRDMRIFRRTGYFSYRKGAFKGIIASTLVLLGTFLIPGFNEIIGLALIFVGLMINQKGKREQVFTNASALDRFLGKTDLVRTPEQIRDDYLKQQEEAEKKKKKR
;
A
#
# COMPACT_ATOMS: atom_id res chain seq x y z
N MET A 1 22.84 -2.96 28.32
CA MET A 1 21.43 -2.56 28.44
C MET A 1 20.99 -1.61 27.33
N VAL A 2 21.69 -0.49 27.08
CA VAL A 2 21.30 0.50 26.06
C VAL A 2 21.21 -0.09 24.64
N GLU A 3 22.21 -0.86 24.21
CA GLU A 3 22.23 -1.47 22.86
C GLU A 3 21.05 -2.43 22.62
N PHE A 4 20.76 -3.29 23.61
CA PHE A 4 19.58 -4.15 23.59
C PHE A 4 18.27 -3.35 23.49
N THR A 5 18.16 -2.24 24.22
CA THR A 5 17.00 -1.35 24.14
C THR A 5 16.87 -0.69 22.76
N LEU A 6 17.97 -0.28 22.14
CA LEU A 6 17.99 0.32 20.80
C LEU A 6 17.58 -0.68 19.71
N ILE A 7 18.12 -1.90 19.74
CA ILE A 7 17.76 -2.96 18.80
C ILE A 7 16.25 -3.26 18.88
N ASN A 8 15.70 -3.39 20.09
CA ASN A 8 14.27 -3.61 20.29
C ASN A 8 13.42 -2.43 19.81
N LEU A 9 13.89 -1.20 20.01
CA LEU A 9 13.23 0.00 19.47
C LEU A 9 13.18 -0.04 17.94
N TYR A 10 14.30 -0.36 17.28
CA TYR A 10 14.36 -0.43 15.81
C TYR A 10 13.48 -1.53 15.24
N ILE A 11 13.45 -2.70 15.88
CA ILE A 11 12.51 -3.78 15.54
C ILE A 11 11.07 -3.30 15.72
N GLY A 12 10.76 -2.60 16.82
CA GLY A 12 9.45 -2.01 17.07
C GLY A 12 9.01 -1.04 15.96
N ILE A 13 9.91 -0.18 15.49
CA ILE A 13 9.67 0.72 14.35
C ILE A 13 9.37 -0.11 13.08
N GLY A 14 10.16 -1.13 12.80
CA GLY A 14 9.97 -2.02 11.65
C GLY A 14 8.62 -2.74 11.67
N ILE A 15 8.23 -3.31 12.82
CA ILE A 15 6.93 -3.97 13.01
C ILE A 15 5.79 -2.97 12.83
N PHE A 16 5.88 -1.78 13.41
CA PHE A 16 4.86 -0.75 13.26
C PHE A 16 4.69 -0.32 11.80
N ALA A 17 5.81 -0.07 11.11
CA ALA A 17 5.81 0.24 9.68
C ALA A 17 5.17 -0.88 8.85
N TYR A 18 5.52 -2.14 9.14
CA TYR A 18 4.97 -3.31 8.46
C TYR A 18 3.44 -3.39 8.62
N ILE A 19 2.94 -3.28 9.85
CA ILE A 19 1.49 -3.30 10.15
C ILE A 19 0.78 -2.13 9.45
N ALA A 20 1.36 -0.93 9.48
CA ALA A 20 0.78 0.25 8.82
C ALA A 20 0.67 0.04 7.30
N ILE A 21 1.71 -0.49 6.65
CA ILE A 21 1.69 -0.78 5.21
C ILE A 21 0.65 -1.87 4.91
N LEU A 22 0.60 -2.96 5.67
CA LEU A 22 -0.39 -4.02 5.48
C LEU A 22 -1.82 -3.51 5.61
N TYR A 23 -2.09 -2.68 6.62
CA TYR A 23 -3.39 -2.07 6.82
C TYR A 23 -3.79 -1.19 5.61
N LEU A 24 -2.88 -0.33 5.13
CA LEU A 24 -3.13 0.50 3.95
C LEU A 24 -3.35 -0.33 2.69
N THR A 25 -2.57 -1.41 2.54
CA THR A 25 -2.65 -2.35 1.42
C THR A 25 -4.01 -3.06 1.40
N TYR A 26 -4.45 -3.59 2.55
CA TYR A 26 -5.75 -4.23 2.68
C TYR A 26 -6.90 -3.25 2.42
N ARG A 27 -6.78 -2.00 2.91
CA ARG A 27 -7.74 -0.93 2.61
C ARG A 27 -7.83 -0.67 1.12
N ASP A 28 -6.70 -0.56 0.42
CA ASP A 28 -6.65 -0.35 -1.03
C ASP A 28 -7.27 -1.53 -1.79
N MET A 29 -7.04 -2.78 -1.35
CA MET A 29 -7.71 -3.97 -1.92
C MET A 29 -9.23 -3.92 -1.75
N ARG A 30 -9.73 -3.54 -0.56
CA ARG A 30 -11.18 -3.40 -0.31
C ARG A 30 -11.81 -2.33 -1.19
N ILE A 31 -11.13 -1.20 -1.39
CA ILE A 31 -11.59 -0.14 -2.29
C ILE A 31 -11.60 -0.65 -3.74
N PHE A 32 -10.54 -1.33 -4.17
CA PHE A 32 -10.49 -1.91 -5.52
C PHE A 32 -11.65 -2.89 -5.75
N ARG A 33 -11.92 -3.79 -4.79
CA ARG A 33 -13.03 -4.74 -4.87
C ARG A 33 -14.40 -4.06 -5.02
N ARG A 34 -14.58 -2.86 -4.44
CA ARG A 34 -15.83 -2.09 -4.52
C ARG A 34 -15.95 -1.24 -5.77
N THR A 35 -14.83 -0.73 -6.30
CA THR A 35 -14.84 0.33 -7.32
C THR A 35 -14.29 -0.09 -8.69
N GLY A 36 -13.43 -1.11 -8.73
CA GLY A 36 -12.74 -1.56 -9.95
C GLY A 36 -11.59 -0.67 -10.41
N TYR A 37 -11.26 0.41 -9.70
CA TYR A 37 -10.25 1.36 -10.16
C TYR A 37 -8.83 0.80 -10.14
N PHE A 38 -8.14 0.85 -11.28
CA PHE A 38 -6.78 0.32 -11.43
C PHE A 38 -5.76 0.96 -10.51
N SER A 39 -5.93 2.24 -10.16
CA SER A 39 -4.98 2.96 -9.31
C SER A 39 -4.88 2.33 -7.91
N TYR A 40 -6.00 1.80 -7.38
CA TYR A 40 -6.06 1.14 -6.07
C TYR A 40 -5.46 -0.26 -6.12
N ARG A 41 -5.65 -1.01 -7.24
CA ARG A 41 -4.94 -2.28 -7.47
C ARG A 41 -3.43 -2.08 -7.52
N LYS A 42 -2.95 -1.07 -8.26
CA LYS A 42 -1.53 -0.72 -8.32
C LYS A 42 -0.99 -0.28 -6.96
N GLY A 43 -1.79 0.49 -6.21
CA GLY A 43 -1.49 0.87 -4.83
C GLY A 43 -1.30 -0.34 -3.93
N ALA A 44 -2.23 -1.28 -3.94
CA ALA A 44 -2.13 -2.51 -3.17
C ALA A 44 -0.90 -3.35 -3.56
N PHE A 45 -0.58 -3.46 -4.86
CA PHE A 45 0.61 -4.18 -5.31
C PHE A 45 1.92 -3.54 -4.81
N LYS A 46 2.03 -2.20 -4.87
CA LYS A 46 3.15 -1.47 -4.26
C LYS A 46 3.24 -1.72 -2.76
N GLY A 47 2.09 -1.74 -2.08
CA GLY A 47 1.99 -2.02 -0.66
C GLY A 47 2.54 -3.40 -0.28
N ILE A 48 2.24 -4.44 -1.07
CA ILE A 48 2.81 -5.79 -0.87
C ILE A 48 4.34 -5.73 -0.98
N ILE A 49 4.88 -5.18 -2.07
CA ILE A 49 6.34 -5.07 -2.26
C ILE A 49 7.00 -4.30 -1.10
N ALA A 50 6.41 -3.16 -0.73
CA ALA A 50 6.88 -2.36 0.38
C ALA A 50 6.86 -3.12 1.71
N SER A 51 5.78 -3.86 2.00
CA SER A 51 5.68 -4.65 3.23
C SER A 51 6.72 -5.77 3.28
N THR A 52 7.02 -6.42 2.16
CA THR A 52 8.07 -7.44 2.08
C THR A 52 9.44 -6.85 2.37
N LEU A 53 9.75 -5.67 1.81
CA LEU A 53 10.99 -4.96 2.10
C LEU A 53 11.06 -4.58 3.58
N VAL A 54 10.03 -3.95 4.13
CA VAL A 54 10.02 -3.59 5.56
C VAL A 54 10.21 -4.81 6.47
N LEU A 55 9.56 -5.94 6.16
CA LEU A 55 9.72 -7.18 6.92
C LEU A 55 11.15 -7.71 6.85
N LEU A 56 11.75 -7.74 5.65
CA LEU A 56 13.12 -8.17 5.45
C LEU A 56 14.11 -7.24 6.19
N GLY A 57 13.92 -5.93 6.11
CA GLY A 57 14.74 -4.96 6.83
C GLY A 57 14.64 -5.13 8.34
N THR A 58 13.42 -5.38 8.85
CA THR A 58 13.19 -5.67 10.28
C THR A 58 13.92 -6.93 10.73
N PHE A 59 13.93 -7.98 9.89
CA PHE A 59 14.62 -9.24 10.20
C PHE A 59 16.16 -9.10 10.23
N LEU A 60 16.74 -8.17 9.48
CA LEU A 60 18.20 -7.95 9.44
C LEU A 60 18.75 -7.18 10.65
N ILE A 61 17.90 -6.51 11.43
CA ILE A 61 18.32 -5.68 12.56
C ILE A 61 19.06 -6.48 13.66
N PRO A 62 18.51 -7.58 14.23
CA PRO A 62 19.13 -8.25 15.37
C PRO A 62 20.32 -9.17 15.05
N GLY A 63 20.64 -9.42 13.77
CA GLY A 63 21.60 -10.47 13.40
C GLY A 63 22.56 -10.15 12.26
N PHE A 64 22.45 -8.97 11.64
CA PHE A 64 23.32 -8.60 10.52
C PHE A 64 23.89 -7.20 10.69
N ASN A 65 23.05 -6.18 10.48
CA ASN A 65 23.45 -4.79 10.60
C ASN A 65 22.19 -3.91 10.68
N GLU A 66 22.03 -3.22 11.79
CA GLU A 66 20.87 -2.38 12.08
C GLU A 66 20.73 -1.22 11.08
N ILE A 67 21.83 -0.65 10.59
CA ILE A 67 21.80 0.44 9.61
C ILE A 67 21.25 -0.06 8.27
N ILE A 68 21.70 -1.24 7.82
CA ILE A 68 21.20 -1.85 6.58
C ILE A 68 19.72 -2.21 6.74
N GLY A 69 19.33 -2.78 7.88
CA GLY A 69 17.93 -3.09 8.18
C GLY A 69 17.04 -1.86 8.15
N LEU A 70 17.45 -0.78 8.81
CA LEU A 70 16.74 0.51 8.83
C LEU A 70 16.68 1.17 7.45
N ALA A 71 17.77 1.14 6.68
CA ALA A 71 17.79 1.67 5.31
C ALA A 71 16.78 0.93 4.42
N LEU A 72 16.68 -0.39 4.56
CA LEU A 72 15.75 -1.20 3.78
C LEU A 72 14.29 -0.98 4.20
N ILE A 73 14.03 -0.79 5.50
CA ILE A 73 12.73 -0.32 6.00
C ILE A 73 12.37 1.04 5.38
N PHE A 74 13.31 1.97 5.36
CA PHE A 74 13.12 3.30 4.77
C PHE A 74 12.78 3.23 3.28
N VAL A 75 13.51 2.42 2.50
CA VAL A 75 13.20 2.18 1.07
C VAL A 75 11.79 1.61 0.91
N GLY A 76 11.39 0.64 1.74
CA GLY A 76 10.03 0.10 1.73
C GLY A 76 8.96 1.18 1.95
N LEU A 77 9.16 2.05 2.94
CA LEU A 77 8.26 3.19 3.21
C LEU A 77 8.20 4.18 2.03
N MET A 78 9.33 4.46 1.39
CA MET A 78 9.40 5.33 0.22
C MET A 78 8.63 4.75 -0.98
N ILE A 79 8.63 3.43 -1.15
CA ILE A 79 7.85 2.76 -2.20
C ILE A 79 6.33 2.83 -1.93
N ASN A 80 5.93 2.76 -0.65
CA ASN A 80 4.51 2.77 -0.24
C ASN A 80 3.83 4.17 -0.32
N GLN A 81 4.48 5.16 -0.91
CA GLN A 81 3.90 6.50 -1.03
C GLN A 81 2.61 6.52 -1.88
N LYS A 82 1.70 7.42 -1.53
CA LYS A 82 0.42 7.59 -2.21
C LYS A 82 0.64 8.14 -3.63
N GLY A 83 0.16 7.41 -4.64
CA GLY A 83 0.13 7.89 -6.02
C GLY A 83 -1.11 8.70 -6.37
N LYS A 84 -1.21 9.15 -7.64
CA LYS A 84 -2.44 9.71 -8.21
C LYS A 84 -3.53 8.63 -8.24
N ARG A 85 -4.71 8.93 -7.68
CA ARG A 85 -5.86 8.01 -7.56
C ARG A 85 -7.15 8.76 -7.77
N GLU A 86 -8.17 8.05 -8.22
CA GLU A 86 -9.52 8.55 -8.39
C GLU A 86 -10.12 8.89 -7.02
N GLN A 87 -10.94 9.94 -6.97
CA GLN A 87 -11.64 10.31 -5.77
C GLN A 87 -12.77 9.31 -5.50
N VAL A 88 -12.64 8.53 -4.43
CA VAL A 88 -13.61 7.49 -4.07
C VAL A 88 -14.46 7.82 -2.84
N PHE A 89 -14.13 8.92 -2.17
CA PHE A 89 -14.82 9.42 -0.98
C PHE A 89 -15.28 10.84 -1.26
N THR A 90 -16.57 11.08 -1.13
CA THR A 90 -17.18 12.40 -1.25
C THR A 90 -17.70 12.83 0.11
N ASN A 91 -18.62 12.05 0.69
CA ASN A 91 -19.31 12.34 1.94
C ASN A 91 -19.03 11.31 3.06
N ALA A 92 -18.14 10.32 2.83
CA ALA A 92 -17.80 9.30 3.81
C ALA A 92 -17.21 9.89 5.10
N SER A 93 -17.65 9.35 6.25
CA SER A 93 -17.09 9.67 7.56
C SER A 93 -15.62 9.25 7.69
N ALA A 94 -14.90 9.77 8.67
CA ALA A 94 -13.50 9.40 8.92
C ALA A 94 -13.33 7.89 9.18
N LEU A 95 -14.26 7.28 9.93
CA LEU A 95 -14.25 5.85 10.21
C LEU A 95 -14.55 5.01 8.97
N ASP A 96 -15.48 5.45 8.12
CA ASP A 96 -15.77 4.76 6.87
C ASP A 96 -14.57 4.79 5.92
N ARG A 97 -13.90 5.94 5.81
CA ARG A 97 -12.65 6.08 5.05
C ARG A 97 -11.54 5.20 5.60
N PHE A 98 -11.39 5.13 6.93
CA PHE A 98 -10.43 4.25 7.59
C PHE A 98 -10.73 2.77 7.27
N LEU A 99 -12.00 2.37 7.22
CA LEU A 99 -12.39 1.02 6.83
C LEU A 99 -12.45 0.80 5.30
N GLY A 100 -12.05 1.80 4.50
CA GLY A 100 -12.08 1.74 3.04
C GLY A 100 -13.48 1.57 2.46
N LYS A 101 -14.54 1.98 3.19
CA LYS A 101 -15.93 2.00 2.73
C LYS A 101 -16.15 3.26 1.89
N THR A 102 -16.42 3.05 0.61
CA THR A 102 -16.58 4.12 -0.38
C THR A 102 -18.05 4.52 -0.52
N ASP A 103 -18.31 5.79 -0.82
CA ASP A 103 -19.66 6.29 -1.12
C ASP A 103 -20.11 5.93 -2.54
N LEU A 104 -19.16 5.54 -3.40
CA LEU A 104 -19.44 5.06 -4.75
C LEU A 104 -20.01 3.66 -4.71
N VAL A 105 -21.27 3.56 -5.15
CA VAL A 105 -21.95 2.30 -5.48
C VAL A 105 -21.98 2.20 -6.99
N ARG A 106 -21.41 1.13 -7.54
CA ARG A 106 -21.37 0.82 -8.97
C ARG A 106 -21.92 -0.58 -9.20
N THR A 107 -22.63 -0.80 -10.30
CA THR A 107 -23.06 -2.16 -10.66
C THR A 107 -21.86 -2.99 -11.15
N PRO A 108 -21.91 -4.33 -11.05
CA PRO A 108 -20.83 -5.19 -11.55
C PRO A 108 -20.51 -4.97 -13.03
N GLU A 109 -21.52 -4.67 -13.85
CA GLU A 109 -21.36 -4.37 -15.28
C GLU A 109 -20.57 -3.07 -15.49
N GLN A 110 -20.94 -2.01 -14.75
CA GLN A 110 -20.22 -0.73 -14.79
C GLN A 110 -18.76 -0.88 -14.37
N ILE A 111 -18.50 -1.65 -13.30
CA ILE A 111 -17.15 -1.95 -12.83
C ILE A 111 -16.34 -2.64 -13.92
N ARG A 112 -16.90 -3.68 -14.56
CA ARG A 112 -16.24 -4.43 -15.62
C ARG A 112 -15.93 -3.55 -16.82
N ASP A 113 -16.91 -2.80 -17.30
CA ASP A 113 -16.77 -2.02 -18.52
C ASP A 113 -15.78 -0.85 -18.33
N ASP A 114 -15.83 -0.17 -17.18
CA ASP A 114 -14.83 0.84 -16.80
C ASP A 114 -13.44 0.24 -16.63
N TYR A 115 -13.34 -0.98 -16.10
CA TYR A 115 -12.07 -1.68 -15.94
C TYR A 115 -11.45 -2.01 -17.31
N LEU A 116 -12.24 -2.55 -18.25
CA LEU A 116 -11.77 -2.82 -19.62
C LEU A 116 -11.31 -1.55 -20.33
N LYS A 117 -12.07 -0.44 -20.23
CA LYS A 117 -11.65 0.86 -20.77
C LYS A 117 -10.32 1.34 -20.19
N GLN A 118 -10.16 1.25 -18.87
CA GLN A 118 -8.89 1.60 -18.19
C GLN A 118 -7.72 0.72 -18.65
N GLN A 119 -7.95 -0.58 -18.93
CA GLN A 119 -6.92 -1.46 -19.48
C GLN A 119 -6.49 -1.03 -20.88
N GLU A 120 -7.45 -0.83 -21.78
CA GLU A 120 -7.17 -0.40 -23.15
C GLU A 120 -6.39 0.91 -23.19
N GLU A 121 -6.78 1.89 -22.37
CA GLU A 121 -6.05 3.15 -22.25
C GLU A 121 -4.62 2.96 -21.73
N ALA A 122 -4.44 2.08 -20.74
CA ALA A 122 -3.12 1.78 -20.19
C ALA A 122 -2.22 1.08 -21.23
N GLU A 123 -2.77 0.18 -22.04
CA GLU A 123 -2.04 -0.48 -23.13
C GLU A 123 -1.70 0.48 -24.27
N LYS A 124 -2.65 1.34 -24.68
CA LYS A 124 -2.39 2.40 -25.66
C LYS A 124 -1.26 3.32 -25.20
N LYS A 125 -1.23 3.69 -23.91
CA LYS A 125 -0.14 4.50 -23.32
C LYS A 125 1.21 3.78 -23.31
N LYS A 126 1.23 2.45 -23.14
CA LYS A 126 2.47 1.65 -23.22
C LYS A 126 3.00 1.57 -24.65
N LYS A 127 2.13 1.39 -25.65
CA LYS A 127 2.52 1.28 -27.07
C LYS A 127 3.01 2.60 -27.68
N LYS A 128 2.66 3.74 -27.07
CA LYS A 128 3.12 5.09 -27.49
C LYS A 128 4.45 5.53 -26.87
N ARG A 129 5.01 4.74 -25.96
CA ARG A 129 6.29 4.99 -25.29
C ARG A 129 7.35 4.05 -25.87
#